data_AF-B1KF91-F1
#
_entry.id   AF-B1KF91-F1
#
_cell.length_a   1.000
_cell.length_b   1.000
_cell.length_c   1.000
_cell.angle_alpha   90.00
_cell.angle_beta   90.00
_cell.angle_gamma   90.00
#
_symmetry.space_group_name_H-M   'P 1'
#
loop_
_entity.id
_entity.type
_entity.pdbx_description
1 polymer ?
#
loop_
_entity_poly.entity_id
_entity_poly.type
_entity_poly.pdbx_seq_one_letter_code
_entity_poly.pdbx_strand_id
1 'polypeptide(L)'
;MSSNVEITYINKSMNKDLPTIFVFTKNETPTFDALKEGVAWRVIPDIGRASSSQFNFPIETSVGATWQGGQNKTQVLDSTIGKRYTVSKDDTGVVLAANGNASDTKSIDVNNDVNVPNGISAELYKDGKLMMTKNIVGFGQKATFVLKPRLYWGVASEIQESQLLNSAVLNTDKFFEQDLEGVTKVTVSLNGNAESGYNFKIENQE
;
A
#
# COMPACT_ATOMS: atom_id res chain seq x y z
N MET A 1 -6.99 18.08 11.89
CA MET A 1 -6.39 17.11 12.81
C MET A 1 -6.05 15.88 11.99
N SER A 2 -4.78 15.53 11.87
CA SER A 2 -4.32 14.29 11.26
C SER A 2 -4.56 13.17 12.28
N SER A 3 -5.69 12.47 12.18
CA SER A 3 -5.94 11.29 13.02
C SER A 3 -5.28 10.08 12.36
N ASN A 4 -4.09 9.72 12.83
CA ASN A 4 -3.51 8.42 12.51
C ASN A 4 -4.34 7.34 13.21
N VAL A 5 -4.49 6.18 12.57
CA VAL A 5 -5.11 5.01 13.22
C VAL A 5 -4.01 4.21 13.90
N GLU A 6 -4.09 4.05 15.22
CA GLU A 6 -3.19 3.18 15.99
C GLU A 6 -3.61 1.72 15.79
N ILE A 7 -2.72 0.91 15.23
CA ILE A 7 -2.98 -0.50 14.96
C ILE A 7 -2.10 -1.36 15.86
N THR A 8 -2.72 -2.27 16.60
CA THR A 8 -2.04 -3.32 17.35
C THR A 8 -2.34 -4.67 16.72
N TYR A 9 -1.32 -5.41 16.37
CA TYR A 9 -1.41 -6.81 16.00
C TYR A 9 -1.04 -7.70 17.18
N ILE A 10 -1.77 -8.79 17.41
CA ILE A 10 -1.48 -9.80 18.45
C ILE A 10 -1.44 -11.20 17.82
N ASN A 11 -0.34 -11.93 18.00
CA ASN A 11 -0.31 -13.33 17.58
C ASN A 11 -0.95 -14.23 18.65
N LYS A 12 -2.16 -14.75 18.40
CA LYS A 12 -2.81 -15.79 19.21
C LYS A 12 -2.73 -17.18 18.58
N SER A 13 -2.09 -17.31 17.42
CA SER A 13 -1.97 -18.59 16.70
C SER A 13 -1.09 -19.57 17.46
N MET A 14 -1.34 -20.87 17.24
CA MET A 14 -0.48 -21.93 17.73
C MET A 14 0.52 -22.29 16.63
N ASN A 15 1.55 -21.45 16.44
CA ASN A 15 2.57 -21.70 15.44
C ASN A 15 3.99 -21.75 16.03
N LYS A 16 4.78 -22.72 15.59
CA LYS A 16 6.24 -22.81 15.84
C LYS A 16 7.05 -22.09 14.77
N ASP A 17 6.51 -21.98 13.56
CA ASP A 17 7.25 -21.53 12.37
C ASP A 17 7.13 -20.01 12.12
N LEU A 18 6.66 -19.24 13.11
CA LEU A 18 6.59 -17.76 13.13
C LEU A 18 6.15 -17.14 11.78
N PRO A 19 4.87 -17.22 11.44
CA PRO A 19 4.40 -16.82 10.11
C PRO A 19 4.58 -15.31 9.93
N THR A 20 5.06 -14.89 8.76
CA THR A 20 5.21 -13.46 8.46
C THR A 20 3.87 -12.87 8.04
N ILE A 21 3.47 -11.82 8.73
CA ILE A 21 2.20 -11.14 8.50
C ILE A 21 2.47 -9.93 7.62
N PHE A 22 1.61 -9.69 6.65
CA PHE A 22 1.68 -8.46 5.86
C PHE A 22 0.34 -7.76 5.82
N VAL A 23 0.43 -6.45 5.62
CA VAL A 23 -0.71 -5.56 5.52
C VAL A 23 -0.54 -4.72 4.26
N PHE A 24 -1.62 -4.62 3.49
CA PHE A 24 -1.66 -3.79 2.29
C PHE A 24 -3.01 -3.09 2.13
N THR A 25 -3.06 -2.19 1.15
CA THR A 25 -4.28 -1.49 0.73
C THR A 25 -4.60 -1.82 -0.71
N LYS A 26 -5.86 -1.73 -1.12
CA LYS A 26 -6.26 -1.91 -2.53
C LYS A 26 -6.52 -0.57 -3.20
N ASN A 27 -6.16 -0.48 -4.48
CA ASN A 27 -6.64 0.61 -5.31
C ASN A 27 -8.09 0.29 -5.73
N GLU A 28 -9.04 1.16 -5.40
CA GLU A 28 -10.47 0.92 -5.63
C GLU A 28 -10.92 1.16 -7.09
N THR A 29 -10.01 0.91 -8.04
CA THR A 29 -10.31 0.92 -9.46
C THR A 29 -10.79 -0.46 -9.93
N PRO A 30 -11.77 -0.56 -10.85
CA PRO A 30 -12.36 -1.84 -11.28
C PRO A 30 -11.37 -2.87 -11.85
N THR A 31 -10.22 -2.42 -12.34
CA THR A 31 -9.21 -3.26 -13.00
C THR A 31 -8.08 -3.70 -12.06
N PHE A 32 -8.11 -3.33 -10.78
CA PHE A 32 -7.05 -3.64 -9.84
C PHE A 32 -7.05 -5.12 -9.43
N ASP A 33 -5.93 -5.80 -9.68
CA ASP A 33 -5.69 -7.17 -9.25
C ASP A 33 -4.78 -7.17 -8.01
N ALA A 34 -5.36 -7.43 -6.83
CA ALA A 34 -4.61 -7.41 -5.57
C ALA A 34 -3.42 -8.39 -5.54
N LEU A 35 -3.51 -9.53 -6.23
CA LEU A 35 -2.43 -10.52 -6.24
C LEU A 35 -1.27 -10.10 -7.15
N LYS A 36 -1.55 -9.30 -8.19
CA LYS A 36 -0.53 -8.84 -9.16
C LYS A 36 0.02 -7.46 -8.86
N GLU A 37 -0.82 -6.57 -8.37
CA GLU A 37 -0.55 -5.13 -8.21
C GLU A 37 -0.50 -4.70 -6.75
N GLY A 38 -0.91 -5.56 -5.80
CA GLY A 38 -0.81 -5.26 -4.37
C GLY A 38 0.64 -5.08 -3.93
N VAL A 39 0.87 -4.16 -2.99
CA VAL A 39 2.18 -3.91 -2.38
C VAL A 39 2.08 -4.12 -0.88
N ALA A 40 2.98 -4.92 -0.30
CA ALA A 40 3.07 -5.10 1.14
C ALA A 40 3.54 -3.81 1.82
N TRP A 41 2.60 -2.96 2.22
CA TRP A 41 2.89 -1.68 2.85
C TRP A 41 3.52 -1.85 4.25
N ARG A 42 3.08 -2.85 5.00
CA ARG A 42 3.71 -3.27 6.27
C ARG A 42 3.93 -4.77 6.29
N VAL A 43 5.04 -5.17 6.91
CA VAL A 43 5.40 -6.56 7.17
C VAL A 43 5.77 -6.68 8.64
N ILE A 44 5.23 -7.70 9.31
CA ILE A 44 5.44 -8.01 10.72
C ILE A 44 6.04 -9.42 10.77
N PRO A 45 7.38 -9.53 10.76
CA PRO A 45 8.06 -10.81 10.85
C PRO A 45 8.19 -11.29 12.30
N ASP A 46 8.50 -12.57 12.47
CA ASP A 46 9.07 -13.16 13.70
C ASP A 46 8.31 -12.91 15.01
N ILE A 47 6.99 -12.77 14.93
CA ILE A 47 6.15 -12.48 16.10
C ILE A 47 5.61 -13.77 16.73
N GLY A 48 6.09 -14.10 17.92
CA GLY A 48 5.70 -15.32 18.65
C GLY A 48 4.31 -15.26 19.28
N ARG A 49 3.81 -16.41 19.73
CA ARG A 49 2.51 -16.52 20.42
C ARG A 49 2.47 -15.59 21.63
N ALA A 50 1.31 -14.94 21.82
CA ALA A 50 1.05 -13.92 22.85
C ALA A 50 1.91 -12.64 22.76
N SER A 51 2.71 -12.48 21.70
CA SER A 51 3.44 -11.24 21.42
C SER A 51 2.61 -10.30 20.53
N SER A 52 2.96 -9.02 20.56
CA SER A 52 2.27 -7.98 19.80
C SER A 52 3.23 -7.06 19.04
N SER A 53 2.71 -6.41 18.01
CA SER A 53 3.39 -5.37 17.23
C SER A 53 2.45 -4.18 17.05
N GLN A 54 2.99 -2.96 17.06
CA GLN A 54 2.22 -1.73 16.93
C GLN A 54 2.75 -0.87 15.81
N PHE A 55 1.84 -0.28 15.02
CA PHE A 55 2.17 0.65 13.96
C PHE A 55 1.00 1.61 13.69
N ASN A 56 1.29 2.72 13.02
CA ASN A 56 0.27 3.72 12.69
C ASN A 56 -0.10 3.64 11.21
N PHE A 57 -1.39 3.78 10.90
CA PHE A 57 -1.89 4.05 9.56
C PHE A 57 -2.22 5.55 9.44
N PRO A 58 -1.31 6.37 8.87
CA PRO A 58 -1.55 7.79 8.75
C PRO A 58 -2.53 8.11 7.63
N ILE A 59 -3.22 9.25 7.71
CA ILE A 59 -4.07 9.74 6.61
C ILE A 59 -3.19 10.23 5.44
N GLU A 60 -2.08 10.87 5.77
CA GLU A 60 -1.18 11.50 4.81
C GLU A 60 -0.60 10.49 3.81
N THR A 61 -0.55 10.90 2.55
CA THR A 61 0.05 10.16 1.44
C THR A 61 0.99 11.07 0.70
N SER A 62 1.90 10.48 -0.06
CA SER A 62 2.76 11.19 -0.98
C SER A 62 2.86 10.43 -2.31
N VAL A 63 3.23 11.12 -3.38
CA VAL A 63 3.35 10.56 -4.72
C VAL A 63 4.78 10.69 -5.23
N GLY A 64 5.21 9.69 -5.98
CA GLY A 64 6.46 9.69 -6.72
C GLY A 64 6.27 9.02 -8.08
N ALA A 65 7.33 9.04 -8.88
CA ALA A 65 7.40 8.21 -10.07
C ALA A 65 8.80 7.67 -10.26
N THR A 66 8.88 6.44 -10.78
CA THR A 66 10.11 5.78 -11.17
C THR A 66 10.10 5.42 -12.65
N TRP A 67 11.27 5.21 -13.24
CA TRP A 67 11.43 4.64 -14.58
C TRP A 67 12.72 3.83 -14.64
N GLN A 68 12.92 3.09 -15.75
CA GLN A 68 14.03 2.14 -15.90
C GLN A 68 14.10 1.13 -14.74
N GLY A 69 12.96 0.52 -14.40
CA GLY A 69 12.90 -0.51 -13.35
C GLY A 69 13.22 0.00 -11.95
N GLY A 70 12.94 1.28 -11.66
CA GLY A 70 13.21 1.87 -10.35
C GLY A 70 14.57 2.57 -10.23
N GLN A 71 15.45 2.43 -11.23
CA GLN A 71 16.80 3.04 -11.18
C GLN A 71 16.75 4.56 -11.12
N ASN A 72 15.81 5.17 -11.84
CA ASN A 72 15.59 6.61 -11.81
C ASN A 72 14.25 6.91 -11.16
N LYS A 73 14.22 8.00 -10.40
CA LYS A 73 13.04 8.43 -9.65
C LYS A 73 12.95 9.94 -9.58
N THR A 74 11.73 10.44 -9.49
CA THR A 74 11.47 11.83 -9.13
C THR A 74 11.70 12.03 -7.63
N GLN A 75 11.66 13.29 -7.19
CA GLN A 75 11.32 13.58 -5.79
C GLN A 75 9.93 13.03 -5.45
N VAL A 76 9.70 12.79 -4.16
CA VAL A 76 8.38 12.43 -3.61
C VAL A 76 7.71 13.70 -3.09
N LEU A 77 6.45 13.90 -3.45
CA LEU A 77 5.65 15.07 -3.04
C LEU A 77 4.48 14.65 -2.16
N ASP A 78 4.20 15.42 -1.12
CA ASP A 78 2.97 15.26 -0.35
C ASP A 78 1.76 15.36 -1.28
N SER A 79 0.81 14.45 -1.06
CA SER A 79 -0.34 14.30 -1.93
C SER A 79 -1.65 14.62 -1.22
N THR A 80 -2.57 15.22 -1.98
CA THR A 80 -3.91 15.54 -1.51
C THR A 80 -4.93 14.82 -2.40
N ILE A 81 -5.90 14.15 -1.78
CA ILE A 81 -7.01 13.52 -2.49
C ILE A 81 -7.77 14.58 -3.31
N GLY A 82 -8.11 14.26 -4.55
CA GLY A 82 -8.72 15.15 -5.54
C GLY A 82 -7.72 15.97 -6.34
N LYS A 83 -6.40 15.78 -6.14
CA LYS A 83 -5.35 16.49 -6.89
C LYS A 83 -4.62 15.61 -7.89
N ARG A 84 -4.08 16.29 -8.91
CA ARG A 84 -3.27 15.69 -9.97
C ARG A 84 -1.83 16.14 -9.86
N TYR A 85 -0.95 15.19 -10.10
CA TYR A 85 0.49 15.36 -10.18
C TYR A 85 0.96 14.90 -11.55
N THR A 86 1.90 15.61 -12.15
CA THR A 86 2.40 15.27 -13.48
C THR A 86 3.91 15.16 -13.46
N VAL A 87 4.40 14.06 -14.03
CA VAL A 87 5.79 13.92 -14.40
C VAL A 87 5.97 14.59 -15.75
N SER A 88 6.74 15.67 -15.82
CA SER A 88 7.02 16.42 -17.05
C SER A 88 8.52 16.66 -17.19
N LYS A 89 8.94 17.16 -18.35
CA LYS A 89 10.31 17.61 -18.57
C LYS A 89 10.35 19.14 -18.63
N ASP A 90 11.17 19.75 -17.80
CA ASP A 90 11.47 21.18 -17.84
C ASP A 90 12.96 21.42 -18.19
N ASP A 91 13.42 22.67 -18.06
CA ASP A 91 14.80 23.07 -18.33
C ASP A 91 15.83 22.40 -17.40
N THR A 92 15.40 21.85 -16.27
CA THR A 92 16.23 21.14 -15.27
C THR A 92 16.19 19.62 -15.42
N GLY A 93 15.21 19.08 -16.15
CA GLY A 93 15.10 17.65 -16.42
C GLY A 93 13.70 17.10 -16.15
N VAL A 94 13.64 15.82 -15.78
CA VAL A 94 12.37 15.15 -15.44
C VAL A 94 11.98 15.50 -14.01
N VAL A 95 10.81 16.14 -13.86
CA VAL A 95 10.31 16.65 -12.57
C VAL A 95 8.91 16.14 -12.31
N LEU A 96 8.53 16.07 -11.03
CA LEU A 96 7.16 15.82 -10.58
C LEU A 96 6.63 17.10 -9.94
N ALA A 97 5.44 17.53 -10.37
CA ALA A 97 4.77 18.71 -9.81
C ALA A 97 3.26 18.52 -9.71
N ALA A 98 2.64 19.12 -8.71
CA ALA A 98 1.18 19.24 -8.63
C ALA A 98 0.68 20.20 -9.72
N ASN A 99 -0.31 19.79 -10.51
CA ASN A 99 -0.77 20.59 -11.66
C ASN A 99 -2.28 20.53 -11.91
N GLY A 100 -3.06 20.63 -10.85
CA GLY A 100 -4.51 20.82 -10.92
C GLY A 100 -5.28 19.74 -10.15
N ASN A 101 -6.52 19.50 -10.59
CA ASN A 101 -7.40 18.53 -9.98
C ASN A 101 -7.31 17.17 -10.69
N ALA A 102 -7.52 16.10 -9.94
CA ALA A 102 -7.72 14.76 -10.48
C ALA A 102 -9.04 14.69 -11.27
N SER A 103 -9.25 13.61 -12.03
CA SER A 103 -10.53 13.38 -12.70
C SER A 103 -11.69 13.10 -11.74
N ASP A 104 -11.40 12.67 -10.52
CA ASP A 104 -12.38 12.44 -9.46
C ASP A 104 -11.91 13.10 -8.16
N THR A 105 -12.84 13.71 -7.42
CA THR A 105 -12.58 14.32 -6.10
C THR A 105 -12.11 13.32 -5.03
N LYS A 106 -12.26 12.02 -5.27
CA LYS A 106 -11.88 10.92 -4.38
C LYS A 106 -10.61 10.19 -4.85
N SER A 107 -9.95 10.67 -5.90
CA SER A 107 -8.76 10.05 -6.46
C SER A 107 -7.53 10.95 -6.40
N ILE A 108 -6.36 10.33 -6.51
CA ILE A 108 -5.10 10.99 -6.78
C ILE A 108 -4.67 10.55 -8.18
N ASP A 109 -4.45 11.51 -9.07
CA ASP A 109 -4.00 11.23 -10.43
C ASP A 109 -2.51 11.52 -10.57
N VAL A 110 -1.78 10.60 -11.21
CA VAL A 110 -0.37 10.79 -11.61
C VAL A 110 -0.28 10.64 -13.12
N ASN A 111 -0.02 11.75 -13.80
CA ASN A 111 0.13 11.80 -15.25
C ASN A 111 1.59 11.61 -15.66
N ASN A 112 1.78 11.01 -16.82
CA ASN A 112 3.07 10.94 -17.49
C ASN A 112 3.09 11.83 -18.73
N ASP A 113 3.86 12.92 -18.69
CA ASP A 113 4.16 13.82 -19.81
C ASP A 113 5.64 13.75 -20.20
N VAL A 114 6.31 12.63 -19.90
CA VAL A 114 7.66 12.34 -20.38
C VAL A 114 7.69 11.07 -21.21
N ASN A 115 8.42 11.12 -22.33
CA ASN A 115 8.61 9.97 -23.20
C ASN A 115 9.88 9.22 -22.77
N VAL A 116 9.71 8.23 -21.90
CA VAL A 116 10.78 7.33 -21.44
C VAL A 116 10.46 5.89 -21.88
N PRO A 117 11.49 5.05 -22.15
CA PRO A 117 11.27 3.66 -22.51
C PRO A 117 10.41 2.93 -21.47
N ASN A 118 9.39 2.20 -21.92
CA ASN A 118 8.43 1.45 -21.10
C ASN A 118 7.56 2.32 -20.16
N GLY A 119 7.53 3.63 -20.35
CA GLY A 119 6.78 4.55 -19.50
C GLY A 119 7.35 4.67 -18.09
N ILE A 120 6.59 5.35 -17.22
CA ILE A 120 6.92 5.47 -15.79
C ILE A 120 6.14 4.45 -14.97
N SER A 121 6.60 4.14 -13.78
CA SER A 121 5.76 3.61 -12.70
C SER A 121 5.32 4.77 -11.82
N ALA A 122 4.01 4.98 -11.71
CA ALA A 122 3.44 5.95 -10.78
C ALA A 122 3.33 5.29 -9.41
N GLU A 123 3.77 5.98 -8.36
CA GLU A 123 3.91 5.40 -7.03
C GLU A 123 3.17 6.25 -6.00
N LEU A 124 2.47 5.58 -5.10
CA LEU A 124 1.80 6.19 -3.97
C LEU A 124 2.41 5.64 -2.69
N TYR A 125 2.81 6.55 -1.82
CA TYR A 125 3.52 6.29 -0.59
C TYR A 125 2.65 6.64 0.62
N LYS A 126 2.87 5.92 1.72
CA LYS A 126 2.27 6.19 3.02
C LYS A 126 3.30 5.91 4.11
N ASP A 127 3.54 6.89 4.97
CA ASP A 127 4.63 6.87 5.97
C ASP A 127 6.01 6.57 5.33
N GLY A 128 6.28 7.18 4.17
CA GLY A 128 7.52 6.99 3.41
C GLY A 128 7.68 5.60 2.75
N LYS A 129 6.72 4.69 2.91
CA LYS A 129 6.75 3.33 2.32
C LYS A 129 5.86 3.25 1.10
N LEU A 130 6.27 2.48 0.09
CA LEU A 130 5.45 2.25 -1.09
C LEU A 130 4.19 1.49 -0.68
N MET A 131 3.04 2.06 -1.02
CA MET A 131 1.73 1.52 -0.66
C MET A 131 0.98 1.02 -1.89
N MET A 132 1.11 1.71 -3.02
CA MET A 132 0.56 1.30 -4.30
C MET A 132 1.48 1.73 -5.43
N THR A 133 1.47 0.97 -6.52
CA THR A 133 2.16 1.36 -7.75
C THR A 133 1.31 1.00 -8.95
N LYS A 134 1.37 1.83 -9.99
CA LYS A 134 0.87 1.50 -11.31
C LYS A 134 2.04 1.51 -12.28
N ASN A 135 2.42 0.33 -12.72
CA ASN A 135 3.51 0.15 -13.67
C ASN A 135 3.06 0.50 -15.09
N ILE A 136 4.02 0.98 -15.91
CA ILE A 136 3.85 1.19 -17.35
C ILE A 136 2.75 2.23 -17.64
N VAL A 137 2.88 3.41 -17.05
CA VAL A 137 2.10 4.59 -17.44
C VAL A 137 2.79 5.21 -18.66
N GLY A 138 2.21 4.99 -19.85
CA GLY A 138 2.76 5.49 -21.12
C GLY A 138 2.73 7.02 -21.24
N PHE A 139 3.46 7.56 -22.21
CA PHE A 139 3.44 8.99 -22.50
C PHE A 139 2.01 9.47 -22.86
N GLY A 140 1.58 10.58 -22.24
CA GLY A 140 0.23 11.11 -22.37
C GLY A 140 -0.85 10.33 -21.60
N GLN A 141 -0.47 9.29 -20.84
CA GLN A 141 -1.38 8.50 -20.01
C GLN A 141 -1.31 8.93 -18.54
N LYS A 142 -2.18 8.32 -17.72
CA LYS A 142 -2.21 8.54 -16.28
C LYS A 142 -2.46 7.26 -15.49
N ALA A 143 -1.99 7.25 -14.26
CA ALA A 143 -2.46 6.38 -13.20
C ALA A 143 -3.45 7.12 -12.31
N THR A 144 -4.46 6.40 -11.83
CA THR A 144 -5.45 6.91 -10.88
C THR A 144 -5.46 6.00 -9.66
N PHE A 145 -5.27 6.59 -8.48
CA PHE A 145 -5.34 5.92 -7.19
C PHE A 145 -6.61 6.36 -6.46
N VAL A 146 -7.50 5.42 -6.16
CA VAL A 146 -8.71 5.65 -5.37
C VAL A 146 -8.52 4.97 -4.02
N LEU A 147 -8.48 5.79 -2.96
CA LEU A 147 -8.20 5.33 -1.61
C LEU A 147 -9.49 5.16 -0.81
N LYS A 148 -9.55 4.07 -0.04
CA LYS A 148 -10.48 3.89 1.08
C LYS A 148 -9.67 3.66 2.35
N PRO A 149 -10.20 4.05 3.52
CA PRO A 149 -9.58 3.74 4.80
C PRO A 149 -9.77 2.26 5.13
N ARG A 150 -9.13 1.37 4.36
CA ARG A 150 -9.25 -0.09 4.50
C ARG A 150 -7.90 -0.75 4.46
N LEU A 151 -7.70 -1.71 5.36
CA LEU A 151 -6.52 -2.56 5.39
C LEU A 151 -6.90 -3.99 5.06
N TYR A 152 -5.96 -4.66 4.40
CA TYR A 152 -6.06 -6.06 4.04
C TYR A 152 -4.88 -6.80 4.65
N TRP A 153 -5.20 -7.86 5.39
CA TRP A 153 -4.22 -8.65 6.12
C TRP A 153 -4.04 -10.01 5.45
N GLY A 154 -2.81 -10.49 5.42
CA GLY A 154 -2.47 -11.80 4.91
C GLY A 154 -1.26 -12.40 5.60
N VAL A 155 -1.06 -13.68 5.34
CA VAL A 155 0.13 -14.43 5.75
C VAL A 155 0.92 -14.80 4.49
N ALA A 156 2.22 -14.55 4.50
CA ALA A 156 3.10 -14.89 3.40
C ALA A 156 4.50 -15.27 3.91
N SER A 157 5.32 -15.77 3.00
CA SER A 157 6.76 -15.91 3.16
C SER A 157 7.47 -15.21 2.00
N GLU A 158 8.76 -14.92 2.17
CA GLU A 158 9.58 -14.20 1.18
C GLU A 158 9.02 -12.82 0.82
N ILE A 159 8.46 -12.13 1.80
CA ILE A 159 7.83 -10.82 1.63
C ILE A 159 8.56 -9.73 2.40
N GLN A 160 8.77 -8.60 1.76
CA GLN A 160 9.37 -7.41 2.35
C GLN A 160 8.44 -6.21 2.23
N GLU A 161 8.65 -5.22 3.10
CA GLU A 161 7.93 -3.95 2.99
C GLU A 161 8.22 -3.28 1.64
N SER A 162 7.23 -2.62 1.07
CA SER A 162 7.31 -1.98 -0.25
C SER A 162 7.52 -2.93 -1.43
N GLN A 163 7.32 -4.24 -1.25
CA GLN A 163 7.41 -5.26 -2.31
C GLN A 163 6.04 -5.60 -2.88
N LEU A 164 5.97 -5.93 -4.18
CA LEU A 164 4.77 -6.46 -4.81
C LEU A 164 4.41 -7.85 -4.25
N LEU A 165 3.11 -8.09 -4.01
CA LEU A 165 2.62 -9.37 -3.48
C LEU A 165 2.87 -10.54 -4.44
N ASN A 166 2.93 -10.28 -5.74
CA ASN A 166 3.21 -11.30 -6.76
C ASN A 166 4.60 -11.94 -6.65
N SER A 167 5.50 -11.32 -5.88
CA SER A 167 6.86 -11.77 -5.64
C SER A 167 6.98 -12.57 -4.34
N ALA A 168 5.90 -12.65 -3.56
CA ALA A 168 5.85 -13.36 -2.29
C ALA A 168 5.18 -14.73 -2.45
N VAL A 169 5.50 -15.64 -1.54
CA VAL A 169 4.80 -16.93 -1.41
C VAL A 169 3.63 -16.73 -0.45
N LEU A 170 2.42 -16.60 -1.01
CA LEU A 170 1.20 -16.36 -0.24
C LEU A 170 0.72 -17.63 0.45
N ASN A 171 0.51 -17.55 1.76
CA ASN A 171 -0.04 -18.62 2.59
C ASN A 171 -1.50 -18.32 2.98
N THR A 172 -2.19 -17.53 2.15
CA THR A 172 -3.54 -17.04 2.40
C THR A 172 -4.28 -16.93 1.07
N ASP A 173 -5.43 -17.60 0.96
CA ASP A 173 -6.27 -17.57 -0.24
C ASP A 173 -7.24 -16.37 -0.26
N LYS A 174 -7.53 -15.79 0.92
CA LYS A 174 -8.42 -14.64 1.09
C LYS A 174 -7.87 -13.69 2.12
N PHE A 175 -7.69 -12.43 1.73
CA PHE A 175 -7.25 -11.38 2.64
C PHE A 175 -8.37 -10.99 3.60
N PHE A 176 -8.02 -10.85 4.88
CA PHE A 176 -8.95 -10.31 5.87
C PHE A 176 -9.06 -8.80 5.67
N GLU A 177 -10.29 -8.32 5.42
CA GLU A 177 -10.59 -6.91 5.23
C GLU A 177 -10.94 -6.26 6.57
N GLN A 178 -10.35 -5.09 6.80
CA GLN A 178 -10.56 -4.27 7.97
C GLN A 178 -10.93 -2.85 7.53
N ASP A 179 -12.14 -2.41 7.87
CA ASP A 179 -12.59 -1.03 7.66
C ASP A 179 -12.09 -0.13 8.80
N LEU A 180 -11.47 0.98 8.42
CA LEU A 180 -10.91 2.00 9.31
C LEU A 180 -11.69 3.32 9.26
N GLU A 181 -12.84 3.37 8.57
CA GLU A 181 -13.68 4.56 8.58
C GLU A 181 -14.14 4.91 10.01
N GLY A 182 -13.80 6.13 10.45
CA GLY A 182 -14.10 6.62 11.80
C GLY A 182 -13.26 6.00 12.92
N VAL A 183 -12.31 5.12 12.61
CA VAL A 183 -11.48 4.41 13.60
C VAL A 183 -10.26 5.26 13.98
N THR A 184 -9.96 5.29 15.27
CA THR A 184 -8.75 5.90 15.83
C THR A 184 -7.79 4.86 16.39
N LYS A 185 -8.31 3.73 16.87
CA LYS A 185 -7.51 2.63 17.41
C LYS A 185 -8.14 1.28 17.10
N VAL A 186 -7.30 0.29 16.81
CA VAL A 186 -7.78 -1.07 16.54
C VAL A 186 -6.76 -2.13 16.92
N THR A 187 -7.26 -3.25 17.45
CA THR A 187 -6.48 -4.44 17.76
C THR A 187 -6.95 -5.60 16.92
N VAL A 188 -6.04 -6.19 16.15
CA VAL A 188 -6.28 -7.36 15.29
C VAL A 188 -5.44 -8.53 15.80
N SER A 189 -6.02 -9.73 15.83
CA SER A 189 -5.30 -10.95 16.21
C SER A 189 -5.23 -11.96 15.07
N LEU A 190 -4.14 -12.72 15.01
CA LEU A 190 -4.06 -13.95 14.22
C LEU A 190 -4.39 -15.14 15.11
N ASN A 191 -5.31 -16.00 14.67
CA ASN A 191 -5.75 -17.21 15.37
C ASN A 191 -5.57 -18.43 14.46
N GLY A 192 -5.74 -19.62 15.03
CA GLY A 192 -5.59 -20.89 14.30
C GLY A 192 -4.14 -21.39 14.25
N ASN A 193 -3.83 -22.20 13.25
CA ASN A 193 -2.53 -22.82 13.01
C ASN A 193 -2.43 -23.30 11.55
N ALA A 194 -1.31 -23.92 11.18
CA ALA A 194 -1.10 -24.41 9.81
C ALA A 194 -2.07 -25.55 9.40
N GLU A 195 -2.57 -26.35 10.34
CA GLU A 195 -3.47 -27.49 10.05
C GLU A 195 -4.92 -27.03 9.86
N SER A 196 -5.43 -26.16 10.73
CA SER A 196 -6.80 -25.65 10.70
C SER A 196 -6.98 -24.40 9.85
N GLY A 197 -5.86 -23.84 9.35
CA GLY A 197 -5.82 -22.54 8.70
C GLY A 197 -5.70 -21.38 9.69
N TYR A 198 -5.18 -20.27 9.17
CA TYR A 198 -5.06 -19.00 9.87
C TYR A 198 -6.30 -18.14 9.69
N ASN A 199 -6.71 -17.45 10.74
CA ASN A 199 -7.81 -16.49 10.68
C ASN A 199 -7.51 -15.21 11.47
N PHE A 200 -7.71 -14.07 10.84
CA PHE A 200 -7.62 -12.77 11.50
C PHE A 200 -8.94 -12.41 12.17
N LYS A 201 -8.88 -11.66 13.28
CA LYS A 201 -10.06 -11.18 14.01
C LYS A 201 -9.81 -9.81 14.61
N ILE A 202 -10.81 -8.92 14.56
CA ILE A 202 -10.81 -7.68 15.34
C ILE A 202 -11.15 -8.02 16.80
N GLU A 203 -10.24 -7.66 17.71
CA GLU A 203 -10.38 -7.86 19.15
C GLU A 203 -11.04 -6.64 19.82
N ASN A 204 -10.66 -5.44 19.38
CA ASN A 204 -11.22 -4.17 19.82
C ASN A 204 -11.06 -3.12 18.70
N GLN A 205 -12.02 -2.21 18.56
CA GLN A 205 -11.99 -1.10 17.59
C GLN A 205 -12.75 0.10 18.17
N GLU A 206 -12.08 1.26 18.18
CA GLU A 206 -12.57 2.54 18.73
C GLU A 206 -12.37 3.69 17.74
#